data_AF-A0A1U7VCB1-F1
#
_entry.id   AF-A0A1U7VCB1-F1
#
_cell.length_a   1.000
_cell.length_b   1.000
_cell.length_c   1.000
_cell.angle_alpha   90.00
_cell.angle_beta   90.00
_cell.angle_gamma   90.00
#
_symmetry.space_group_name_H-M   'P 1'
#
loop_
_entity.id
_entity.type
_entity.pdbx_description
1 polymer ?
#
loop_
_entity_poly.entity_id
_entity_poly.type
_entity_poly.pdbx_seq_one_letter_code
_entity_poly.pdbx_strand_id
1 'polypeptide(L)'
;MDSPIGEGQGVLAGFCGILATDCSIFPIHFEKWPDLPVTIFNRCYDRFIKPRFCFRTIESNARRYVYNSMCKKWGAKRLKLFDKVYDPLKSRAEIMDSVPLEIPPDQWISFVDYRFREKTQEICKRNAEIRKKQIVSHIGSSKPNSRRRAEMPGRGQFYLATHRNEDGSYVNEAAKEICEKIELALSQSTVDESEISPNDAVGKVPGKEYS
;
A
#
# COMPACT_ATOMS: atom_id res chain seq x y z
N MET A 1 -3.83 -12.14 2.78
CA MET A 1 -5.07 -11.35 2.98
C MET A 1 -5.87 -11.36 1.69
N ASP A 2 -6.98 -12.08 1.69
CA ASP A 2 -7.90 -12.18 0.56
C ASP A 2 -8.57 -10.83 0.32
N SER A 3 -8.05 -10.09 -0.66
CA SER A 3 -8.73 -8.90 -1.16
C SER A 3 -9.87 -9.37 -2.05
N PRO A 4 -11.08 -8.78 -1.94
CA PRO A 4 -12.20 -9.14 -2.80
C PRO A 4 -11.82 -8.98 -4.28
N ILE A 5 -12.02 -10.05 -5.04
CA ILE A 5 -11.75 -10.13 -6.48
C ILE A 5 -13.07 -9.90 -7.20
N GLY A 6 -13.11 -8.91 -8.09
CA GLY A 6 -14.30 -8.61 -8.90
C GLY A 6 -14.07 -7.36 -9.76
N GLU A 7 -14.80 -7.26 -10.88
CA GLU A 7 -14.64 -6.19 -11.89
C GLU A 7 -14.70 -4.79 -11.27
N GLY A 8 -15.64 -4.56 -10.34
CA GLY A 8 -15.82 -3.29 -9.64
C GLY A 8 -14.75 -2.90 -8.62
N GLN A 9 -13.75 -3.75 -8.34
CA GLN A 9 -12.72 -3.47 -7.32
C GLN A 9 -11.93 -2.18 -7.63
N GLY A 10 -11.57 -1.96 -8.90
CA GLY A 10 -10.84 -0.76 -9.33
C GLY A 10 -11.66 0.51 -9.12
N VAL A 11 -12.94 0.47 -9.48
CA VAL A 11 -13.89 1.57 -9.30
C VAL A 11 -14.07 1.90 -7.81
N LEU A 12 -14.28 0.88 -6.98
CA LEU A 12 -14.39 1.04 -5.53
C LEU A 12 -13.10 1.63 -4.95
N ALA A 13 -11.92 1.14 -5.36
CA ALA A 13 -10.64 1.66 -4.90
C ALA A 13 -10.42 3.12 -5.34
N GLY A 14 -10.87 3.51 -6.55
CA GLY A 14 -10.87 4.89 -7.00
C GLY A 14 -11.77 5.78 -6.12
N PHE A 15 -13.00 5.33 -5.89
CA PHE A 15 -13.98 6.05 -5.07
C PHE A 15 -13.55 6.19 -3.60
N CYS A 16 -12.97 5.14 -3.01
CA CYS A 16 -12.33 5.22 -1.69
C CYS A 16 -11.22 6.28 -1.67
N GLY A 17 -10.53 6.50 -2.80
CA GLY A 17 -9.53 7.56 -2.92
C GLY A 17 -10.14 8.93 -2.80
N ILE A 18 -11.16 9.23 -3.61
CA ILE A 18 -11.88 10.51 -3.57
C ILE A 18 -12.30 10.85 -2.13
N LEU A 19 -12.96 9.89 -1.46
CA LEU A 19 -13.42 10.06 -0.08
C LEU A 19 -12.26 10.25 0.90
N ALA A 20 -11.25 9.37 0.86
CA ALA A 20 -10.13 9.39 1.82
C ALA A 20 -9.23 10.64 1.69
N THR A 21 -9.30 11.35 0.57
CA THR A 21 -8.54 12.58 0.34
C THR A 21 -9.26 13.85 0.78
N ASP A 22 -10.57 13.78 0.99
CA ASP A 22 -11.39 14.89 1.46
C ASP A 22 -11.20 15.12 2.97
N CYS A 23 -10.67 16.27 3.34
CA CYS A 23 -10.34 16.61 4.73
C CYS A 23 -11.56 17.01 5.56
N SER A 24 -12.71 17.27 4.91
CA SER A 24 -13.98 17.44 5.59
C SER A 24 -14.57 16.10 6.05
N ILE A 25 -14.24 15.00 5.35
CA ILE A 25 -14.65 13.65 5.70
C ILE A 25 -13.63 12.99 6.61
N PHE A 26 -12.34 13.00 6.22
CA PHE A 26 -11.25 12.37 6.96
C PHE A 26 -10.18 13.41 7.32
N PRO A 27 -10.26 13.98 8.54
CA PRO A 27 -9.34 15.02 8.98
C PRO A 27 -7.88 14.56 8.98
N ILE A 28 -6.96 15.48 8.73
CA ILE A 28 -5.51 15.17 8.61
C ILE A 28 -4.71 15.38 9.89
N HIS A 29 -5.32 16.00 10.91
CA HIS A 29 -4.65 16.32 12.18
C HIS A 29 -4.43 15.09 13.06
N PHE A 30 -5.21 14.03 12.86
CA PHE A 30 -4.97 12.75 13.54
C PHE A 30 -3.62 12.19 13.13
N GLU A 31 -2.81 11.77 14.09
CA GLU A 31 -1.48 11.24 13.79
C GLU A 31 -1.58 9.95 12.96
N LYS A 32 -2.41 9.01 13.41
CA LYS A 32 -2.61 7.72 12.76
C LYS A 32 -4.08 7.49 12.40
N TRP A 33 -4.29 6.64 11.39
CA TRP A 33 -5.63 6.28 10.95
C TRP A 33 -6.48 5.60 12.05
N PRO A 34 -5.93 4.71 12.90
CA PRO A 34 -6.70 4.14 14.02
C PRO A 34 -7.12 5.16 15.09
N ASP A 35 -6.49 6.35 15.12
CA ASP A 35 -6.85 7.39 16.09
C ASP A 35 -8.11 8.16 15.66
N LEU A 36 -8.53 8.01 14.39
CA LEU A 36 -9.79 8.55 13.90
C LEU A 36 -10.97 7.87 14.63
N PRO A 37 -11.96 8.63 15.11
CA PRO A 37 -13.18 8.05 15.65
C PRO A 37 -13.80 7.07 14.64
N VAL A 38 -14.05 5.83 15.09
CA VAL A 38 -14.63 4.77 14.24
C VAL A 38 -15.96 5.19 13.60
N THR A 39 -16.68 6.11 14.24
CA THR A 39 -17.91 6.72 13.75
C THR A 39 -17.73 7.48 12.43
N ILE A 40 -16.57 8.10 12.19
CA ILE A 40 -16.26 8.78 10.91
C ILE A 40 -16.26 7.76 9.78
N PHE A 41 -15.51 6.67 9.94
CA PHE A 41 -15.47 5.59 8.96
C PHE A 41 -16.85 4.97 8.76
N ASN A 42 -17.57 4.66 9.85
CA ASN A 42 -18.89 4.02 9.78
C ASN A 42 -19.88 4.89 9.02
N ARG A 43 -19.96 6.19 9.35
CA ARG A 43 -20.81 7.15 8.65
C ARG A 43 -20.44 7.26 7.18
N CYS A 44 -19.14 7.31 6.87
CA CYS A 44 -18.67 7.34 5.48
C CYS A 44 -19.09 6.08 4.71
N TYR A 45 -18.94 4.91 5.32
CA TYR A 45 -19.32 3.64 4.71
C TYR A 45 -20.83 3.59 4.44
N ASP A 46 -21.65 3.85 5.45
CA ASP A 46 -23.11 3.75 5.35
C ASP A 46 -23.70 4.80 4.40
N ARG A 47 -23.15 6.02 4.37
CA ARG A 47 -23.66 7.12 3.53
C ARG A 47 -23.18 7.04 2.08
N PHE A 48 -21.92 6.69 1.86
CA PHE A 48 -21.31 6.82 0.53
C PHE A 48 -21.09 5.48 -0.16
N ILE A 49 -20.67 4.46 0.59
CA ILE A 49 -20.24 3.17 0.03
C ILE A 49 -21.43 2.23 -0.14
N LYS A 50 -22.14 1.94 0.96
CA LYS A 50 -23.24 0.97 1.01
C LYS A 50 -24.33 1.23 -0.05
N PRO A 51 -24.74 2.48 -0.35
CA PRO A 51 -25.77 2.73 -1.36
C PRO A 51 -25.29 2.63 -2.81
N ARG A 52 -23.96 2.63 -3.06
CA ARG A 52 -23.38 2.68 -4.42
C ARG A 52 -22.74 1.37 -4.86
N PHE A 53 -22.42 0.49 -3.92
CA PHE A 53 -21.69 -0.75 -4.19
C PHE A 53 -22.42 -1.95 -3.60
N CYS A 54 -22.67 -2.95 -4.44
CA CYS A 54 -23.18 -4.25 -4.02
C CYS A 54 -22.01 -5.20 -3.74
N PHE A 55 -21.92 -5.71 -2.52
CA PHE A 55 -20.87 -6.63 -2.10
C PHE A 55 -21.38 -8.07 -2.12
N ARG A 56 -20.73 -8.96 -2.90
CA ARG A 56 -20.97 -10.41 -2.86
C ARG A 56 -20.16 -11.09 -1.74
N THR A 57 -20.14 -10.48 -0.55
CA THR A 57 -19.45 -10.99 0.64
C THR A 57 -20.15 -10.47 1.89
N ILE A 58 -19.83 -11.00 3.06
CA ILE A 58 -20.35 -10.51 4.32
C ILE A 58 -19.89 -9.06 4.59
N GLU A 59 -20.76 -8.28 5.24
CA GLU A 59 -20.53 -6.84 5.44
C GLU A 59 -19.22 -6.55 6.20
N SER A 60 -18.82 -7.40 7.15
CA SER A 60 -17.54 -7.26 7.88
C SER A 60 -16.32 -7.32 6.94
N ASN A 61 -16.33 -8.20 5.94
CA ASN A 61 -15.27 -8.29 4.95
C ASN A 61 -15.24 -7.07 4.03
N ALA A 62 -16.41 -6.61 3.58
CA ALA A 62 -16.52 -5.41 2.76
C ALA A 62 -16.01 -4.17 3.52
N ARG A 63 -16.44 -3.98 4.77
CA ARG A 63 -15.97 -2.89 5.64
C ARG A 63 -14.48 -2.94 5.86
N ARG A 64 -13.92 -4.11 6.16
CA ARG A 64 -12.47 -4.29 6.33
C ARG A 64 -11.68 -3.89 5.08
N TYR A 65 -12.15 -4.30 3.90
CA TYR A 65 -11.51 -3.91 2.64
C TYR A 65 -11.54 -2.40 2.43
N VAL A 66 -12.70 -1.78 2.60
CA VAL A 66 -12.88 -0.33 2.40
C VAL A 66 -12.05 0.47 3.41
N TYR A 67 -12.05 0.07 4.68
CA TYR A 67 -11.23 0.66 5.74
C TYR A 67 -9.75 0.65 5.37
N ASN A 68 -9.23 -0.51 4.96
CA ASN A 68 -7.81 -0.66 4.58
C ASN A 68 -7.47 0.14 3.32
N SER A 69 -8.39 0.21 2.35
CA SER A 69 -8.22 1.00 1.13
C SER A 69 -8.15 2.49 1.44
N MET A 70 -9.07 3.00 2.27
CA MET A 70 -9.09 4.41 2.70
C MET A 70 -7.87 4.77 3.56
N CYS A 71 -7.50 3.92 4.53
CA CYS A 71 -6.31 4.09 5.37
C CYS A 71 -5.04 4.35 4.54
N LYS A 72 -4.80 3.51 3.53
CA LYS A 72 -3.65 3.65 2.63
C LYS A 72 -3.69 4.96 1.86
N LYS A 73 -4.86 5.34 1.33
CA LYS A 73 -5.03 6.54 0.48
C LYS A 73 -4.94 7.83 1.29
N TRP A 74 -5.53 7.86 2.48
CA TRP A 74 -5.42 8.96 3.43
C TRP A 74 -3.96 9.21 3.82
N GLY A 75 -3.23 8.16 4.22
CA GLY A 75 -1.80 8.27 4.56
C GLY A 75 -0.96 8.75 3.38
N ALA A 76 -1.16 8.18 2.18
CA ALA A 76 -0.45 8.59 0.97
C ALA A 76 -0.71 10.05 0.60
N LYS A 77 -1.95 10.53 0.73
CA LYS A 77 -2.30 11.94 0.46
C LYS A 77 -1.64 12.87 1.46
N ARG A 78 -1.63 12.54 2.76
CA ARG A 78 -0.97 13.36 3.79
C ARG A 78 0.52 13.49 3.53
N LEU A 79 1.17 12.39 3.14
CA LEU A 79 2.58 12.40 2.77
C LEU A 79 2.83 13.27 1.54
N LYS A 80 2.09 13.04 0.44
CA LYS A 80 2.21 13.86 -0.79
C LYS A 80 1.95 15.35 -0.54
N LEU A 81 1.02 15.67 0.36
CA LEU A 81 0.74 17.06 0.74
C LEU A 81 1.95 17.68 1.44
N PHE A 82 2.53 16.96 2.39
CA PHE A 82 3.72 17.41 3.11
C PHE A 82 4.93 17.55 2.18
N ASP A 83 5.18 16.57 1.31
CA ASP A 83 6.33 16.58 0.39
C ASP A 83 6.30 17.77 -0.58
N LYS A 84 5.12 18.29 -0.93
CA LYS A 84 4.98 19.46 -1.80
C LYS A 84 5.37 20.78 -1.14
N VAL A 85 5.27 20.86 0.19
CA VAL A 85 5.51 22.10 0.94
C VAL A 85 6.77 22.03 1.78
N TYR A 86 7.25 20.82 2.08
CA TYR A 86 8.43 20.62 2.90
C TYR A 86 9.67 21.05 2.13
N ASP A 87 10.37 22.02 2.71
CA ASP A 87 11.65 22.50 2.24
C ASP A 87 12.60 22.49 3.44
N PRO A 88 13.74 21.79 3.37
CA PRO A 88 14.74 21.77 4.44
C PRO A 88 15.25 23.17 4.85
N LEU A 89 15.12 24.17 3.97
CA LEU A 89 15.53 25.55 4.23
C LEU A 89 14.45 26.37 4.94
N LYS A 90 13.19 25.91 4.94
CA LYS A 90 12.09 26.59 5.62
C LYS A 90 12.01 26.17 7.08
N SER A 91 11.75 27.15 7.94
CA SER A 91 11.40 26.91 9.32
C SER A 91 10.05 26.21 9.45
N ARG A 92 9.83 25.55 10.61
CA ARG A 92 8.55 24.95 10.96
C ARG A 92 7.40 25.97 10.91
N ALA A 93 7.64 27.22 11.34
CA ALA A 93 6.63 28.27 11.34
C ALA A 93 6.23 28.67 9.92
N GLU A 94 7.20 28.86 9.01
CA GLU A 94 6.91 29.18 7.60
C GLU A 94 6.09 28.07 6.91
N ILE A 95 6.34 26.80 7.26
CA ILE A 95 5.55 25.67 6.74
C ILE A 95 4.13 25.66 7.34
N MET A 96 3.97 26.02 8.62
CA MET A 96 2.65 26.15 9.25
C MET A 96 1.82 27.27 8.61
N ASP A 97 2.44 28.40 8.27
CA ASP A 97 1.77 29.54 7.63
C ASP A 97 1.41 29.27 6.16
N SER A 98 2.13 28.35 5.52
CA SER A 98 1.88 27.90 4.14
C SER A 98 0.73 26.89 4.05
N VAL A 99 -0.47 27.27 4.52
CA VAL A 99 -1.66 26.39 4.54
C VAL A 99 -2.11 26.05 3.11
N PRO A 100 -2.15 24.76 2.72
CA PRO A 100 -2.65 24.38 1.41
C PRO A 100 -4.15 24.67 1.24
N LEU A 101 -4.55 25.00 0.00
CA LEU A 101 -5.96 25.18 -0.35
C LEU A 101 -6.78 23.92 0.03
N GLU A 102 -8.01 24.12 0.49
CA GLU A 102 -8.96 23.06 0.91
C GLU A 102 -8.61 22.37 2.24
N ILE A 103 -7.52 22.77 2.91
CA ILE A 103 -7.15 22.24 4.23
C ILE A 103 -7.51 23.26 5.31
N PRO A 104 -8.30 22.88 6.33
CA PRO A 104 -8.54 23.76 7.47
C PRO A 104 -7.22 24.11 8.20
N PRO A 105 -6.96 25.39 8.51
CA PRO A 105 -5.68 25.82 9.10
C PRO A 105 -5.32 25.12 10.42
N ASP A 106 -6.29 24.90 11.29
CA ASP A 106 -6.15 24.17 12.55
C ASP A 106 -5.66 22.73 12.32
N GLN A 107 -6.21 22.07 11.30
CA GLN A 107 -5.80 20.73 10.94
C GLN A 107 -4.39 20.70 10.37
N TRP A 108 -4.05 21.70 9.56
CA TRP A 108 -2.72 21.85 8.96
C TRP A 108 -1.65 22.06 10.02
N ILE A 109 -1.84 23.03 10.92
CA ILE A 109 -0.90 23.34 12.00
C ILE A 109 -0.64 22.10 12.86
N SER A 110 -1.70 21.39 13.26
CA SER A 110 -1.60 20.15 14.06
C SER A 110 -0.84 19.05 13.30
N PHE A 111 -1.07 18.91 12.00
CA PHE A 111 -0.35 17.95 11.17
C PHE A 111 1.13 18.31 11.05
N VAL A 112 1.47 19.57 10.81
CA VAL A 112 2.87 20.03 10.71
C VAL A 112 3.57 19.85 12.07
N ASP A 113 2.92 20.18 13.19
CA ASP A 113 3.45 19.91 14.53
C ASP A 113 3.88 18.45 14.67
N TYR A 114 2.96 17.52 14.38
CA TYR A 114 3.22 16.09 14.41
C TYR A 114 4.42 15.66 13.54
N ARG A 115 4.55 16.20 12.33
CA ARG A 115 5.64 15.88 11.38
C ARG A 115 7.01 16.33 11.88
N PHE A 116 7.05 17.43 12.64
CA PHE A 116 8.28 18.00 13.19
C PHE A 116 8.66 17.47 14.57
N ARG A 117 7.85 16.61 15.20
CA ARG A 117 8.24 15.91 16.43
C ARG A 117 9.49 15.07 16.17
N GLU A 118 10.47 15.16 17.06
CA GLU A 118 11.75 14.44 16.96
C GLU A 118 11.56 12.94 16.73
N LYS A 119 10.72 12.30 17.55
CA LYS A 119 10.36 10.88 17.41
C LYS A 119 9.81 10.54 16.02
N THR A 120 8.98 11.40 15.44
CA THR A 120 8.41 11.19 14.10
C THR A 120 9.50 11.29 13.04
N GLN A 121 10.40 12.28 13.16
CA GLN A 121 11.52 12.46 12.24
C GLN A 121 12.50 11.30 12.29
N GLU A 122 12.84 10.81 13.49
CA GLU A 122 13.68 9.62 13.67
C GLU A 122 13.09 8.38 13.00
N ILE A 123 11.79 8.13 13.20
CA ILE A 123 11.09 7.02 12.55
C ILE A 123 11.14 7.18 11.02
N CYS A 124 10.94 8.40 10.50
CA CYS A 124 11.01 8.65 9.06
C CYS A 124 12.42 8.39 8.50
N LYS A 125 13.47 8.87 9.18
CA LYS A 125 14.88 8.63 8.81
C LYS A 125 15.19 7.14 8.81
N ARG A 126 14.86 6.43 9.90
CA ARG A 126 15.05 4.98 10.01
C ARG A 126 14.33 4.22 8.89
N ASN A 127 13.07 4.56 8.61
CA ASN A 127 12.30 3.93 7.55
C ASN A 127 12.87 4.23 6.16
N ALA A 128 13.43 5.42 5.93
CA ALA A 128 14.12 5.75 4.68
C ALA A 128 15.39 4.90 4.50
N GLU A 129 16.19 4.74 5.55
CA GLU A 129 17.37 3.86 5.53
C GLU A 129 17.02 2.38 5.32
N ILE A 130 15.93 1.90 5.93
CA ILE A 130 15.43 0.54 5.68
C ILE A 130 14.99 0.37 4.22
N ARG A 131 14.25 1.34 3.66
CA ARG A 131 13.84 1.29 2.25
C ARG A 131 15.02 1.25 1.28
N LYS A 132 16.12 1.94 1.57
CA LYS A 132 17.35 1.87 0.75
C LYS A 132 17.96 0.47 0.69
N LYS A 133 17.72 -0.36 1.71
CA LYS A 133 18.18 -1.76 1.76
C LYS A 133 17.27 -2.73 0.98
N GLN A 134 16.09 -2.29 0.56
CA GLN A 134 15.18 -3.12 -0.22
C GLN A 134 15.63 -3.17 -1.70
N ILE A 135 16.56 -4.09 -1.97
CA ILE A 135 17.19 -4.24 -3.29
C ILE A 135 16.32 -4.97 -4.32
N VAL A 136 15.43 -5.87 -3.91
CA VAL A 136 14.55 -6.63 -4.83
C VAL A 136 13.12 -6.16 -4.63
N SER A 137 12.77 -5.09 -5.35
CA SER A 137 11.41 -4.57 -5.35
C SER A 137 10.55 -5.30 -6.37
N HIS A 138 9.30 -5.59 -6.01
CA HIS A 138 8.31 -6.05 -6.97
C HIS A 138 7.97 -4.91 -7.94
N ILE A 139 7.81 -5.26 -9.21
CA ILE A 139 7.53 -4.37 -10.34
C ILE A 139 6.13 -4.64 -10.91
N GLY A 140 5.38 -5.56 -10.29
CA GLY A 140 4.03 -5.83 -10.69
C GLY A 140 3.23 -4.54 -10.75
N SER A 141 2.92 -4.08 -11.98
CA SER A 141 2.09 -2.95 -12.39
C SER A 141 0.81 -2.70 -11.55
N SER A 142 -0.01 -1.73 -11.91
CA SER A 142 -1.23 -1.33 -11.17
C SER A 142 -2.25 -2.45 -10.90
N LYS A 143 -2.13 -3.61 -11.54
CA LYS A 143 -2.94 -4.81 -11.26
C LYS A 143 -2.69 -5.32 -9.83
N PRO A 144 -3.72 -5.51 -9.00
CA PRO A 144 -3.57 -6.03 -7.65
C PRO A 144 -2.97 -7.44 -7.61
N ASN A 145 -2.05 -7.70 -6.68
CA ASN A 145 -1.45 -9.02 -6.47
C ASN A 145 -2.48 -10.12 -6.18
N SER A 146 -3.63 -9.79 -5.57
CA SER A 146 -4.72 -10.76 -5.35
C SER A 146 -5.34 -11.25 -6.66
N ARG A 147 -5.44 -10.38 -7.69
CA ARG A 147 -5.93 -10.78 -9.01
C ARG A 147 -4.88 -11.62 -9.74
N ARG A 148 -3.62 -11.17 -9.75
CA ARG A 148 -2.52 -11.95 -10.33
C ARG A 148 -2.42 -13.35 -9.71
N ARG A 149 -2.56 -13.46 -8.39
CA ARG A 149 -2.56 -14.75 -7.69
C ARG A 149 -3.71 -15.67 -8.11
N ALA A 150 -4.87 -15.12 -8.46
CA ALA A 150 -6.00 -15.91 -8.95
C ALA A 150 -5.85 -16.33 -10.42
N GLU A 151 -4.99 -15.65 -11.18
CA GLU A 151 -4.75 -15.92 -12.60
C GLU A 151 -3.52 -16.80 -12.84
N MET A 152 -2.60 -16.88 -11.88
CA MET A 152 -1.32 -17.59 -12.04
C MET A 152 -1.29 -18.91 -11.27
N PRO A 153 -0.84 -20.01 -11.89
CA PRO A 153 -0.62 -21.27 -11.21
C PRO A 153 0.59 -21.17 -10.26
N GLY A 154 0.34 -21.15 -8.95
CA GLY A 154 1.43 -21.30 -7.99
C GLY A 154 2.29 -20.05 -7.76
N ARG A 155 3.09 -20.13 -6.70
CA ARG A 155 3.80 -18.98 -6.13
C ARG A 155 5.06 -18.58 -6.91
N GLY A 156 5.78 -19.55 -7.48
CA GLY A 156 6.97 -19.30 -8.29
C GLY A 156 6.67 -18.48 -9.54
N GLN A 157 5.63 -18.85 -10.28
CA GLN A 157 5.21 -18.16 -11.50
C GLN A 157 4.72 -16.74 -11.19
N PHE A 158 4.00 -16.58 -10.06
CA PHE A 158 3.65 -15.26 -9.55
C PHE A 158 4.88 -14.40 -9.20
N TYR A 159 5.92 -14.99 -8.60
CA TYR A 159 7.16 -14.27 -8.30
C TYR A 159 7.82 -13.76 -9.58
N LEU A 160 7.99 -14.62 -10.58
CA LEU A 160 8.59 -14.25 -11.87
C LEU A 160 7.81 -13.14 -12.56
N ALA A 161 6.48 -13.24 -12.63
CA ALA A 161 5.63 -12.22 -13.26
C ALA A 161 5.61 -10.88 -12.52
N THR A 162 6.01 -10.83 -11.25
CA THR A 162 6.05 -9.60 -10.47
C THR A 162 7.45 -9.01 -10.33
N HIS A 163 8.50 -9.72 -10.75
CA HIS A 163 9.89 -9.26 -10.67
C HIS A 163 10.57 -9.16 -12.03
N ARG A 164 9.78 -9.26 -13.11
CA ARG A 164 10.19 -9.06 -14.50
C ARG A 164 9.39 -7.91 -15.12
N ASN A 165 10.07 -7.06 -15.90
CA ASN A 165 9.44 -5.99 -16.65
C ASN A 165 8.60 -6.55 -17.82
N GLU A 166 7.71 -5.73 -18.40
CA GLU A 166 6.90 -6.11 -19.56
C GLU A 166 7.75 -6.46 -20.79
N ASP A 167 8.93 -5.85 -20.94
CA ASP A 167 9.92 -6.15 -21.98
C ASP A 167 10.80 -7.37 -21.67
N GLY A 168 10.58 -8.02 -20.53
CA GLY A 168 11.34 -9.18 -20.09
C GLY A 168 12.65 -8.87 -19.36
N SER A 169 13.03 -7.61 -19.17
CA SER A 169 14.21 -7.20 -18.42
C SER A 169 14.00 -7.25 -16.89
N TYR A 170 15.08 -7.13 -16.12
CA TYR A 170 15.06 -7.10 -14.65
C TYR A 170 15.45 -5.73 -14.13
N VAL A 171 14.90 -5.34 -12.98
CA VAL A 171 15.21 -4.02 -12.35
C VAL A 171 16.63 -3.92 -11.83
N ASN A 172 17.28 -5.04 -11.49
CA ASN A 172 18.71 -5.11 -11.20
C ASN A 172 19.22 -6.57 -11.26
N GLU A 173 20.54 -6.74 -11.20
CA GLU A 173 21.19 -8.05 -11.23
C GLU A 173 20.77 -8.96 -10.06
N ALA A 174 20.56 -8.41 -8.86
CA ALA A 174 20.11 -9.22 -7.72
C ALA A 174 18.71 -9.84 -7.95
N ALA A 175 17.79 -9.07 -8.54
CA ALA A 175 16.47 -9.56 -8.92
C ALA A 175 16.56 -10.63 -10.02
N LYS A 176 17.46 -10.43 -11.01
CA LYS A 176 17.73 -11.40 -12.07
C LYS A 176 18.23 -12.72 -11.51
N GLU A 177 19.27 -12.71 -10.68
CA GLU A 177 19.84 -13.93 -10.08
C GLU A 177 18.79 -14.74 -9.30
N ILE A 178 17.90 -14.07 -8.55
CA ILE A 178 16.83 -14.74 -7.82
C ILE A 178 15.79 -15.33 -8.78
N CYS A 179 15.39 -14.59 -9.82
CA CYS A 179 14.43 -15.09 -10.80
C CYS A 179 14.98 -16.29 -11.57
N GLU A 180 16.24 -16.25 -12.01
CA GLU A 180 16.90 -17.37 -12.70
C GLU A 180 16.98 -18.61 -11.81
N LYS A 181 17.29 -18.45 -10.51
CA LYS A 181 17.26 -19.55 -9.54
C LYS A 181 15.86 -20.12 -9.33
N ILE A 182 14.82 -19.28 -9.31
CA ILE A 182 13.41 -19.72 -9.21
C ILE A 182 13.00 -20.47 -10.48
N GLU A 183 13.33 -19.96 -11.67
CA GLU A 183 13.07 -20.63 -12.95
C GLU A 183 13.74 -22.01 -13.00
N LEU A 184 15.00 -22.10 -12.58
CA LEU A 184 15.71 -23.37 -12.48
C LEU A 184 15.02 -24.31 -11.50
N ALA A 185 14.67 -23.84 -10.30
CA ALA A 185 13.98 -24.64 -9.29
C ALA A 185 12.61 -25.15 -9.78
N LEU A 186 11.84 -24.32 -10.49
CA LEU A 186 10.57 -24.71 -11.09
C LEU A 186 10.75 -25.78 -12.17
N SER A 187 11.78 -25.65 -13.02
CA SER A 187 12.07 -26.62 -14.09
C SER A 187 12.50 -27.99 -13.55
N GLN A 188 13.08 -28.02 -12.35
CA GLN A 188 13.58 -29.22 -11.68
C GLN A 188 12.61 -29.74 -10.59
N SER A 189 11.49 -29.06 -10.33
CA SER A 189 10.61 -29.39 -9.23
C SER A 189 9.81 -30.66 -9.52
N THR A 190 9.77 -31.55 -8.53
CA THR A 190 8.89 -32.72 -8.48
C THR A 190 7.72 -32.51 -7.52
N VAL A 191 7.65 -31.32 -6.90
CA VAL A 191 6.64 -30.93 -5.91
C VAL A 191 5.50 -30.22 -6.63
N ASP A 192 4.27 -30.34 -6.14
CA ASP A 192 3.16 -29.54 -6.62
C ASP A 192 3.36 -28.07 -6.24
N GLU A 193 3.77 -27.26 -7.21
CA GLU A 193 3.99 -25.81 -7.06
C GLU A 193 2.69 -25.00 -6.99
N SER A 194 1.51 -25.64 -7.16
CA SER A 194 0.21 -24.99 -7.03
C SER A 194 -0.16 -24.68 -5.58
N GLU A 195 0.39 -25.44 -4.62
CA GLU A 195 0.23 -25.23 -3.19
C GLU A 195 1.42 -24.47 -2.60
N ILE A 196 1.16 -23.59 -1.62
CA ILE A 196 2.25 -22.87 -0.93
C ILE A 196 2.94 -23.87 0.00
N SER A 197 4.24 -24.05 -0.18
CA SER A 197 5.04 -24.94 0.67
C SER A 197 6.41 -24.31 0.95
N PRO A 198 6.99 -24.51 2.15
CA PRO A 198 8.38 -24.15 2.40
C PRO A 198 9.37 -24.82 1.44
N ASN A 199 8.96 -25.92 0.82
CA ASN A 199 9.75 -26.66 -0.16
C ASN A 199 9.46 -26.28 -1.62
N ASP A 200 8.56 -25.31 -1.86
CA ASP A 200 8.30 -24.76 -3.20
C ASP A 200 9.51 -23.92 -3.69
N ALA A 201 9.53 -23.56 -4.98
CA ALA A 201 10.66 -22.82 -5.55
C ALA A 201 10.95 -21.49 -4.82
N VAL A 202 9.92 -20.83 -4.29
CA VAL A 202 10.01 -19.54 -3.58
C VAL A 202 10.31 -19.72 -2.09
N GLY A 203 10.05 -20.88 -1.50
CA GLY A 203 10.48 -21.21 -0.15
C GLY A 203 11.97 -21.53 -0.07
N LYS A 204 12.52 -22.14 -1.13
CA LYS A 204 13.93 -22.57 -1.20
C LYS A 204 14.91 -21.46 -1.60
N VAL A 205 14.58 -20.65 -2.60
CA VAL A 205 15.55 -19.74 -3.25
C VAL A 205 15.82 -18.45 -2.48
N PRO A 206 14.81 -17.63 -2.13
CA PRO A 206 15.01 -16.35 -1.45
C PRO A 206 15.10 -16.51 0.09
N GLY A 207 14.97 -17.72 0.63
CA GLY A 207 15.20 -18.06 2.04
C GLY A 207 13.95 -18.06 2.94
N LYS A 208 14.16 -18.37 4.23
CA LYS A 208 13.09 -18.57 5.25
C LYS A 208 12.15 -17.38 5.46
N GLU A 209 12.55 -16.17 5.07
CA GLU A 209 11.68 -14.97 5.12
C GLU A 209 10.49 -15.08 4.16
N TYR A 210 10.57 -16.01 3.21
CA TYR A 210 9.56 -16.32 2.23
C TYR A 210 8.95 -17.70 2.48
N SER A 211 9.17 -18.39 3.61
CA SER A 211 8.49 -19.66 3.92
C SER A 211 7.10 -19.44 4.53
#